data_AF-A0A0B8Q3E1-F1
#
_entry.id   AF-A0A0B8Q3E1-F1
#
_cell.length_a   1.000
_cell.length_b   1.000
_cell.length_c   1.000
_cell.angle_alpha   90.00
_cell.angle_beta   90.00
_cell.angle_gamma   90.00
#
_symmetry.space_group_name_H-M   'P 1'
#
loop_
_entity.id
_entity.type
_entity.pdbx_description
1 polymer ?
#
loop_
_entity_poly.entity_id
_entity_poly.type
_entity_poly.pdbx_seq_one_letter_code
_entity_poly.pdbx_strand_id
1 'polypeptide(L)'
;MGGLIGGPVAQRRITKHNLESEYGAGDKHHEKYPDVVTYNELEEDKVTPRRVIETMFMILICVVGATYIKEWTGTLDIKWLKGIPDFVFALFLGVILTNIFEFTGAYKFNTDTVDTIGTVSLSLFLAMALMSLKLWEIFDLAMPLLIILAVQSCVLAVFAYNVTFRVMGSNYDAAVITGGHCGFGMGATPTAVMNMGSLVSHYGPSPQAFMVVPIVGAFFIDIVNLIVLQAISPS
;
A
#
# COMPACT_ATOMS: atom_id res chain seq x y z
N MET A 1 -8.27 1.73 -13.22
CA MET A 1 -8.62 3.16 -13.04
C MET A 1 -7.51 3.93 -12.31
N GLY A 2 -7.05 3.45 -11.14
CA GLY A 2 -5.99 4.10 -10.35
C GLY A 2 -4.72 4.48 -11.14
N GLY A 3 -4.14 3.58 -11.93
CA GLY A 3 -2.97 3.90 -12.77
C GLY A 3 -3.25 4.74 -14.01
N LEU A 4 -4.46 4.64 -14.56
CA LEU A 4 -4.90 5.46 -15.70
C LEU A 4 -5.00 6.95 -15.36
N ILE A 5 -5.26 7.29 -14.09
CA ILE A 5 -5.44 8.68 -13.65
C ILE A 5 -4.26 9.15 -12.80
N GLY A 6 -3.75 8.30 -11.89
CA GLY A 6 -2.67 8.68 -10.98
C GLY A 6 -1.37 9.05 -11.68
N GLY A 7 -0.97 8.26 -12.69
CA GLY A 7 0.20 8.55 -13.53
C GLY A 7 0.09 9.91 -14.23
N PRO A 8 -0.94 10.14 -15.07
CA PRO A 8 -1.10 11.42 -15.77
C PRO A 8 -1.27 12.64 -14.86
N VAL A 9 -1.97 12.51 -13.73
CA VAL A 9 -2.16 13.61 -12.76
C VAL A 9 -0.82 14.03 -12.14
N ALA A 10 -0.01 13.07 -11.70
CA ALA A 10 1.30 13.33 -11.14
C ALA A 10 2.29 13.82 -12.22
N GLN A 11 2.33 13.16 -13.38
CA GLN A 11 3.17 13.54 -14.52
C GLN A 11 2.92 14.99 -14.94
N ARG A 12 1.65 15.40 -15.05
CA ARG A 12 1.30 16.78 -15.42
C ARG A 12 1.80 17.80 -14.42
N ARG A 13 1.91 17.46 -13.12
CA ARG A 13 2.51 18.33 -12.10
C ARG A 13 4.01 18.42 -12.24
N ILE A 14 4.68 17.28 -12.40
CA ILE A 14 6.13 17.17 -12.58
C ILE A 14 6.57 18.01 -13.78
N THR A 15 5.95 17.81 -14.95
CA THR A 15 6.27 18.57 -16.17
C THR A 15 5.91 20.05 -16.05
N LYS A 16 4.77 20.40 -15.43
CA LYS A 16 4.34 21.80 -15.31
C LYS A 16 5.24 22.63 -14.39
N HIS A 17 5.77 22.02 -13.32
CA HIS A 17 6.58 22.73 -12.32
C HIS A 17 8.08 22.44 -12.50
N ASN A 18 8.45 21.70 -13.53
CA ASN A 18 9.82 21.24 -13.81
C ASN A 18 10.48 20.63 -12.57
N LEU A 19 9.74 19.75 -11.88
CA LEU A 19 10.18 19.13 -10.64
C LEU A 19 11.13 17.98 -10.95
N GLU A 20 12.25 17.94 -10.24
CA GLU A 20 13.22 16.85 -10.30
C GLU A 20 13.33 16.21 -8.92
N SER A 21 13.61 14.89 -8.91
CA SER A 21 13.97 14.21 -7.67
C SER A 21 15.23 14.85 -7.07
N GLU A 22 15.28 14.99 -5.74
CA GLU A 22 16.46 15.46 -5.01
C GLU A 22 17.68 14.53 -5.23
N TYR A 23 17.42 13.28 -5.63
CA TYR A 23 18.42 12.28 -5.94
C TYR A 23 18.85 12.30 -7.43
N GLY A 24 18.16 13.10 -8.26
CA GLY A 24 18.35 13.33 -9.70
C GLY A 24 17.40 12.52 -10.61
N ALA A 25 17.46 12.76 -11.94
CA ALA A 25 16.67 12.02 -12.95
C ALA A 25 17.51 11.14 -13.93
N GLY A 26 17.05 9.91 -14.21
CA GLY A 26 17.63 8.94 -15.18
C GLY A 26 18.19 7.62 -14.62
N ASP A 27 18.58 6.68 -15.49
CA ASP A 27 19.06 5.33 -15.10
C ASP A 27 20.35 5.28 -14.24
N LYS A 28 21.00 6.43 -13.99
CA LYS A 28 22.32 6.51 -13.33
C LYS A 28 22.28 6.86 -11.83
N HIS A 29 21.12 6.91 -11.17
CA HIS A 29 21.06 7.20 -9.73
C HIS A 29 21.73 6.15 -8.85
N HIS A 30 21.74 4.90 -9.30
CA HIS A 30 22.40 3.79 -8.62
C HIS A 30 23.93 3.96 -8.49
N GLU A 31 24.57 4.79 -9.33
CA GLU A 31 26.02 5.05 -9.25
C GLU A 31 26.38 6.11 -8.20
N LYS A 32 25.47 7.05 -7.89
CA LYS A 32 25.75 8.20 -7.02
C LYS A 32 25.18 8.05 -5.62
N TYR A 33 24.12 7.26 -5.45
CA TYR A 33 23.50 6.95 -4.17
C TYR A 33 23.03 5.47 -4.14
N PRO A 34 23.90 4.51 -3.80
CA PRO A 34 23.58 3.08 -3.84
C PRO A 34 22.53 2.65 -2.79
N ASP A 35 22.26 3.49 -1.78
CA ASP A 35 21.37 3.16 -0.65
C ASP A 35 19.91 3.66 -0.82
N VAL A 36 19.59 4.39 -1.90
CA VAL A 36 18.22 4.89 -2.17
C VAL A 36 17.57 4.12 -3.32
N VAL A 37 17.21 2.87 -3.03
CA VAL A 37 16.37 2.06 -3.90
C VAL A 37 14.91 2.27 -3.49
N THR A 38 14.19 3.09 -4.25
CA THR A 38 12.75 3.33 -4.00
C THR A 38 11.87 2.35 -4.81
N TYR A 39 12.24 2.09 -6.05
CA TYR A 39 11.62 1.11 -6.94
C TYR A 39 12.63 0.79 -8.05
N ASN A 40 12.96 -0.48 -8.23
CA ASN A 40 13.87 -0.92 -9.27
C ASN A 40 13.22 -2.09 -10.03
N GLU A 41 12.77 -1.85 -11.26
CA GLU A 41 12.21 -2.93 -12.11
C GLU A 41 13.27 -3.96 -12.53
N LEU A 42 14.56 -3.66 -12.32
CA LEU A 42 15.71 -4.41 -12.84
C LEU A 42 16.60 -5.02 -11.74
N GLU A 43 16.22 -4.92 -10.45
CA GLU A 43 16.94 -5.65 -9.40
C GLU A 43 16.65 -7.15 -9.57
N GLU A 44 17.70 -7.94 -9.80
CA GLU A 44 17.62 -9.38 -10.07
C GLU A 44 16.68 -10.08 -9.08
N ASP A 45 15.57 -10.63 -9.59
CA ASP A 45 14.63 -11.49 -8.87
C ASP A 45 15.38 -12.64 -8.16
N LYS A 46 15.79 -12.43 -6.91
CA LYS A 46 16.35 -13.49 -6.06
C LYS A 46 15.25 -14.26 -5.34
N VAL A 47 14.10 -14.44 -5.99
CA VAL A 47 12.99 -15.26 -5.49
C VAL A 47 13.33 -16.73 -5.71
N THR A 48 13.96 -17.33 -4.69
CA THR A 48 14.26 -18.78 -4.70
C THR A 48 13.09 -19.54 -4.06
N PRO A 49 12.72 -20.75 -4.53
CA PRO A 49 11.67 -21.56 -3.90
C PRO A 49 11.86 -21.76 -2.38
N ARG A 50 13.12 -21.88 -1.94
CA ARG A 50 13.47 -21.92 -0.51
C ARG A 50 13.05 -20.67 0.25
N ARG A 51 13.33 -19.47 -0.31
CA ARG A 51 12.96 -18.18 0.31
C ARG A 51 11.46 -18.00 0.36
N VAL A 52 10.74 -18.45 -0.67
CA VAL A 52 9.28 -18.45 -0.70
C VAL A 52 8.72 -19.28 0.46
N ILE A 53 9.20 -20.52 0.63
CA ILE A 53 8.76 -21.40 1.73
C ILE A 53 9.09 -20.79 3.10
N GLU A 54 10.31 -20.28 3.30
CA GLU A 54 10.70 -19.61 4.55
C GLU A 54 9.80 -18.41 4.86
N THR A 55 9.51 -17.57 3.86
CA THR A 55 8.67 -16.38 4.01
C THR A 55 7.22 -16.75 4.28
N MET A 56 6.66 -17.73 3.56
CA MET A 56 5.32 -18.24 3.82
C MET A 56 5.18 -18.82 5.23
N PHE A 57 6.20 -19.52 5.73
CA PHE A 57 6.22 -20.05 7.08
C PHE A 57 6.20 -18.93 8.13
N MET A 58 6.99 -17.87 7.94
CA MET A 58 6.97 -16.70 8.82
C MET A 58 5.61 -16.01 8.81
N ILE A 59 5.01 -15.80 7.63
CA ILE A 59 3.66 -15.22 7.51
C ILE A 59 2.63 -16.11 8.23
N LEU A 60 2.74 -17.43 8.11
CA LEU A 60 1.84 -18.36 8.82
C LEU A 60 1.99 -18.25 10.34
N ILE A 61 3.21 -18.14 10.85
CA ILE A 61 3.45 -17.87 12.29
C ILE A 61 2.79 -16.54 12.69
N CYS A 62 2.90 -15.49 11.87
CA CYS A 62 2.23 -14.22 12.13
C CYS A 62 0.71 -14.36 12.24
N VAL A 63 0.09 -15.04 11.28
CA VAL A 63 -1.37 -15.21 11.23
C VAL A 63 -1.86 -16.08 12.38
N VAL A 64 -1.21 -17.22 12.64
CA VAL A 64 -1.59 -18.12 13.74
C VAL A 64 -1.30 -17.48 15.09
N GLY A 65 -0.17 -16.79 15.24
CA GLY A 65 0.16 -16.04 16.46
C GLY A 65 -0.88 -14.95 16.75
N ALA A 66 -1.35 -14.25 15.70
CA ALA A 66 -2.39 -13.23 15.83
C ALA A 66 -3.72 -13.79 16.37
N THR A 67 -4.13 -14.99 15.94
CA THR A 67 -5.38 -15.60 16.46
C THR A 67 -5.26 -15.92 17.93
N TYR A 68 -4.12 -16.46 18.38
CA TYR A 68 -3.88 -16.73 19.81
C TYR A 68 -3.83 -15.45 20.64
N ILE A 69 -3.18 -14.38 20.14
CA ILE A 69 -3.15 -13.08 20.82
C ILE A 69 -4.56 -12.51 20.90
N LYS A 70 -5.35 -12.58 19.84
CA LYS A 70 -6.74 -12.12 19.83
C LYS A 70 -7.58 -12.87 20.88
N GLU A 71 -7.50 -14.20 20.92
CA GLU A 71 -8.21 -15.00 21.92
C GLU A 71 -7.79 -14.64 23.35
N TRP A 72 -6.48 -14.50 23.59
CA TRP A 72 -5.94 -14.10 24.89
C TRP A 72 -6.45 -12.71 25.31
N THR A 73 -6.43 -11.73 24.40
CA THR A 73 -6.94 -10.39 24.67
C THR A 73 -8.45 -10.35 24.88
N GLY A 74 -9.20 -11.27 24.27
CA GLY A 74 -10.63 -11.47 24.50
C GLY A 74 -10.97 -11.84 25.95
N THR A 75 -10.06 -12.51 26.66
CA THR A 75 -10.23 -12.89 28.08
C THR A 75 -10.04 -11.74 29.07
N LEU A 76 -9.40 -10.64 28.64
CA LEU A 76 -9.03 -9.53 29.52
C LEU A 76 -10.17 -8.50 29.76
N ASP A 77 -11.35 -8.71 29.18
CA ASP A 77 -12.54 -7.83 29.22
C ASP A 77 -12.28 -6.33 28.95
N ILE A 78 -11.20 -6.02 28.23
CA ILE A 78 -10.87 -4.65 27.83
C ILE A 78 -11.66 -4.34 26.55
N LYS A 79 -12.71 -3.51 26.66
CA LYS A 79 -13.59 -3.14 25.54
C LYS A 79 -12.84 -2.65 24.30
N TRP A 80 -11.75 -1.90 24.49
CA TRP A 80 -10.97 -1.34 23.38
C TRP A 80 -10.25 -2.43 22.57
N LEU A 81 -9.71 -3.47 23.21
CA LEU A 81 -9.02 -4.55 22.49
C LEU A 81 -9.97 -5.46 21.70
N LYS A 82 -11.22 -5.61 22.16
CA LYS A 82 -12.23 -6.45 21.48
C LYS A 82 -12.63 -5.91 20.10
N GLY A 83 -12.53 -4.60 19.91
CA GLY A 83 -12.92 -3.97 18.66
C GLY A 83 -11.80 -3.88 17.62
N ILE A 84 -10.57 -4.30 17.95
CA ILE A 84 -9.41 -4.30 17.03
C ILE A 84 -9.60 -5.35 15.94
N PRO A 85 -9.32 -5.03 14.65
CA PRO A 85 -9.46 -5.98 13.57
C PRO A 85 -8.34 -7.02 13.61
N ASP A 86 -8.64 -8.24 13.21
CA ASP A 86 -7.77 -9.41 13.36
C ASP A 86 -6.39 -9.23 12.70
N PHE A 87 -6.37 -8.59 11.52
CA PHE A 87 -5.13 -8.35 10.79
C PHE A 87 -4.17 -7.40 11.52
N VAL A 88 -4.66 -6.54 12.43
CA VAL A 88 -3.81 -5.62 13.20
C VAL A 88 -2.93 -6.41 14.17
N PHE A 89 -3.45 -7.49 14.77
CA PHE A 89 -2.65 -8.39 15.60
C PHE A 89 -1.59 -9.14 14.76
N ALA A 90 -1.91 -9.51 13.53
CA ALA A 90 -0.95 -10.14 12.60
C ALA A 90 0.15 -9.17 12.16
N LEU A 91 -0.21 -7.91 11.85
CA LEU A 91 0.75 -6.85 11.55
C LEU A 91 1.67 -6.59 12.74
N PHE A 92 1.11 -6.47 13.95
CA PHE A 92 1.88 -6.25 15.16
C PHE A 92 2.87 -7.38 15.44
N LEU A 93 2.45 -8.65 15.32
CA LEU A 93 3.35 -9.78 15.47
C LEU A 93 4.44 -9.78 14.39
N GLY A 94 4.09 -9.42 13.16
CA GLY A 94 5.05 -9.24 12.06
C GLY A 94 6.12 -8.20 12.40
N VAL A 95 5.72 -7.01 12.87
CA VAL A 95 6.65 -5.95 13.28
C VAL A 95 7.58 -6.44 14.39
N ILE A 96 7.05 -7.12 15.42
CA ILE A 96 7.86 -7.68 16.51
C ILE A 96 8.87 -8.70 15.97
N LEU A 97 8.42 -9.65 15.14
CA LEU A 97 9.31 -10.66 14.58
C LEU A 97 10.40 -10.05 13.72
N THR A 98 10.06 -9.12 12.83
CA THR A 98 11.05 -8.42 11.98
C THR A 98 12.09 -7.70 12.83
N ASN A 99 11.67 -6.95 13.85
CA ASN A 99 12.60 -6.24 14.75
C ASN A 99 13.50 -7.21 15.53
N ILE A 100 12.97 -8.33 16.04
CA ILE A 100 13.76 -9.32 16.79
C ILE A 100 14.81 -9.96 15.89
N PHE A 101 14.44 -10.39 14.69
CA PHE A 101 15.35 -11.04 13.75
C PHE A 101 16.41 -10.08 13.20
N GLU A 102 16.05 -8.82 12.98
CA GLU A 102 16.98 -7.77 12.58
C GLU A 102 17.98 -7.45 13.69
N PHE A 103 17.52 -7.31 14.94
CA PHE A 103 18.37 -7.06 16.09
C PHE A 103 19.31 -8.23 16.41
N THR A 104 18.83 -9.46 16.30
CA THR A 104 19.64 -10.67 16.54
C THR A 104 20.56 -11.03 15.38
N GLY A 105 20.34 -10.45 14.19
CA GLY A 105 21.06 -10.78 12.96
C GLY A 105 20.85 -12.21 12.48
N ALA A 106 19.90 -12.96 13.07
CA ALA A 106 19.71 -14.38 12.83
C ALA A 106 19.05 -14.66 11.47
N TYR A 107 18.24 -13.74 10.97
CA TYR A 107 17.55 -13.87 9.68
C TYR A 107 17.36 -12.52 9.01
N LYS A 108 17.73 -12.42 7.73
CA LYS A 108 17.40 -11.27 6.88
C LYS A 108 16.20 -11.63 6.01
N PHE A 109 15.10 -10.92 6.22
CA PHE A 109 13.91 -11.02 5.37
C PHE A 109 14.25 -10.57 3.95
N ASN A 110 13.80 -11.35 2.96
CA ASN A 110 13.89 -10.96 1.57
C ASN A 110 12.60 -10.22 1.21
N THR A 111 12.70 -8.90 1.10
CA THR A 111 11.58 -7.99 0.79
C THR A 111 10.93 -8.35 -0.53
N ASP A 112 11.71 -8.70 -1.55
CA ASP A 112 11.23 -9.03 -2.90
C ASP A 112 10.33 -10.28 -2.88
N THR A 113 10.67 -11.26 -2.05
CA THR A 113 9.90 -12.49 -1.86
C THR A 113 8.60 -12.19 -1.11
N VAL A 114 8.63 -11.33 -0.10
CA VAL A 114 7.43 -10.88 0.62
C VAL A 114 6.49 -10.14 -0.33
N ASP A 115 7.02 -9.23 -1.15
CA ASP A 115 6.24 -8.45 -2.13
C ASP A 115 5.67 -9.33 -3.24
N THR A 116 6.42 -10.31 -3.71
CA THR A 116 5.95 -11.29 -4.70
C THR A 116 4.81 -12.13 -4.13
N ILE A 117 4.97 -12.67 -2.93
CA ILE A 117 3.91 -13.44 -2.25
C ILE A 117 2.69 -12.54 -2.02
N GLY A 118 2.88 -11.31 -1.54
CA GLY A 118 1.81 -10.34 -1.33
C GLY A 118 1.02 -10.05 -2.61
N THR A 119 1.73 -9.85 -3.72
CA THR A 119 1.13 -9.61 -5.05
C THR A 119 0.32 -10.81 -5.53
N VAL A 120 0.85 -12.03 -5.38
CA VAL A 120 0.14 -13.27 -5.72
C VAL A 120 -1.10 -13.45 -4.83
N SER A 121 -0.96 -13.27 -3.52
CA SER A 121 -2.06 -13.38 -2.55
C SER A 121 -3.18 -12.39 -2.83
N LEU A 122 -2.85 -11.13 -3.15
CA LEU A 122 -3.84 -10.13 -3.54
C LEU A 122 -4.57 -10.51 -4.83
N SER A 123 -3.82 -10.99 -5.83
CA SER A 123 -4.40 -11.41 -7.12
C SER A 123 -5.37 -12.58 -6.92
N LEU A 124 -5.01 -13.55 -6.07
CA LEU A 124 -5.89 -14.65 -5.69
C LEU A 124 -7.11 -14.17 -4.90
N PHE A 125 -6.94 -13.25 -3.95
CA PHE A 125 -8.04 -12.65 -3.20
C PHE A 125 -9.04 -11.97 -4.14
N LEU A 126 -8.56 -11.15 -5.08
CA LEU A 126 -9.40 -10.48 -6.05
C LEU A 126 -10.13 -11.49 -6.95
N ALA A 127 -9.45 -12.53 -7.42
CA ALA A 127 -10.07 -13.58 -8.22
C ALA A 127 -11.19 -14.31 -7.46
N MET A 128 -10.96 -14.67 -6.18
CA MET A 128 -11.97 -15.29 -5.33
C MET A 128 -13.16 -14.36 -5.09
N ALA A 129 -12.91 -13.07 -4.83
CA ALA A 129 -13.96 -12.06 -4.65
C ALA A 129 -14.82 -11.92 -5.92
N LEU A 130 -14.20 -11.89 -7.11
CA LEU A 130 -14.89 -11.80 -8.40
C LEU A 130 -15.73 -13.04 -8.70
N MET A 131 -15.25 -14.25 -8.36
CA MET A 131 -16.03 -15.48 -8.53
C MET A 131 -17.27 -15.53 -7.62
N SER A 132 -17.18 -14.94 -6.42
CA SER A 132 -18.29 -14.88 -5.47
C SER A 132 -19.33 -13.80 -5.80
N LEU A 133 -19.02 -12.87 -6.71
CA LEU A 133 -19.94 -11.82 -7.11
C LEU A 133 -20.96 -12.38 -8.10
N LYS A 134 -22.24 -12.34 -7.72
CA LYS A 134 -23.34 -12.60 -8.63
C LYS A 134 -23.50 -11.42 -9.60
N LEU A 135 -22.67 -11.39 -10.65
CA LEU A 135 -22.67 -10.33 -11.68
C LEU A 135 -24.07 -10.02 -12.22
N TRP A 136 -24.93 -11.04 -12.31
CA TRP A 136 -26.32 -10.91 -12.72
C TRP A 136 -27.18 -10.04 -11.77
N GLU A 137 -26.98 -10.14 -10.45
CA GLU A 137 -27.69 -9.29 -9.47
C GLU A 137 -27.17 -7.83 -9.50
N ILE A 138 -25.94 -7.62 -9.95
CA ILE A 138 -25.29 -6.30 -10.02
C ILE A 138 -25.58 -5.61 -11.37
N PHE A 139 -26.00 -6.34 -12.40
CA PHE A 139 -26.19 -5.78 -13.74
C PHE A 139 -27.21 -4.64 -13.75
N ASP A 140 -28.30 -4.78 -12.98
CA ASP A 140 -29.31 -3.73 -12.78
C ASP A 140 -28.76 -2.51 -12.02
N LEU A 141 -27.66 -2.67 -11.28
CA LEU A 141 -26.94 -1.62 -10.56
C LEU A 141 -25.63 -1.18 -11.24
N ALA A 142 -25.24 -1.79 -12.36
CA ALA A 142 -23.95 -1.55 -12.99
C ALA A 142 -23.83 -0.11 -13.50
N MET A 143 -24.93 0.43 -14.08
CA MET A 143 -24.98 1.83 -14.52
C MET A 143 -24.81 2.82 -13.35
N PRO A 144 -25.57 2.71 -12.24
CA PRO A 144 -25.32 3.49 -11.03
C PRO A 144 -23.88 3.39 -10.51
N LEU A 145 -23.31 2.18 -10.47
CA LEU A 145 -21.93 1.97 -10.02
C LEU A 145 -20.90 2.66 -10.92
N LEU A 146 -21.06 2.60 -12.24
CA LEU A 146 -20.17 3.30 -13.17
C LEU A 146 -20.22 4.82 -12.99
N ILE A 147 -21.41 5.39 -12.77
CA ILE A 147 -21.56 6.83 -12.50
C ILE A 147 -20.85 7.19 -11.20
N ILE A 148 -21.06 6.41 -10.12
CA ILE A 148 -20.38 6.63 -8.84
C ILE A 148 -18.87 6.56 -9.01
N LEU A 149 -18.35 5.54 -9.69
CA LEU A 149 -16.91 5.38 -9.93
C LEU A 149 -16.34 6.53 -10.77
N ALA A 150 -17.07 7.01 -11.77
CA ALA A 150 -16.63 8.14 -12.61
C ALA A 150 -16.59 9.44 -11.79
N VAL A 151 -17.64 9.73 -11.01
CA VAL A 151 -17.69 10.90 -10.14
C VAL A 151 -16.61 10.82 -9.07
N GLN A 152 -16.46 9.69 -8.39
CA GLN A 152 -15.41 9.46 -7.39
C GLN A 152 -14.03 9.66 -8.00
N SER A 153 -13.76 9.08 -9.18
CA SER A 153 -12.48 9.23 -9.87
C SER A 153 -12.18 10.70 -10.19
N CYS A 154 -13.18 11.44 -10.68
CA CYS A 154 -13.04 12.86 -11.00
C CYS A 154 -12.79 13.71 -9.74
N VAL A 155 -13.59 13.52 -8.69
CA VAL A 155 -13.45 14.23 -7.42
C VAL A 155 -12.10 13.95 -6.79
N LEU A 156 -11.67 12.68 -6.74
CA LEU A 156 -10.37 12.28 -6.22
C LEU A 156 -9.23 12.91 -7.04
N ALA A 157 -9.31 12.88 -8.38
CA ALA A 157 -8.30 13.49 -9.23
C ALA A 157 -8.17 15.00 -8.99
N VAL A 158 -9.30 15.71 -8.90
CA VAL A 158 -9.34 17.15 -8.62
C VAL A 158 -8.78 17.44 -7.22
N PHE A 159 -9.16 16.64 -6.22
CA PHE A 159 -8.68 16.78 -4.84
C PHE A 159 -7.19 16.52 -4.73
N ALA A 160 -6.69 15.42 -5.30
CA ALA A 160 -5.27 15.09 -5.31
C ALA A 160 -4.47 16.18 -6.03
N TYR A 161 -4.94 16.64 -7.18
CA TYR A 161 -4.27 17.65 -7.98
C TYR A 161 -4.20 19.03 -7.29
N ASN A 162 -5.28 19.47 -6.64
CA ASN A 162 -5.37 20.81 -6.06
C ASN A 162 -4.99 20.88 -4.58
N VAL A 163 -5.41 19.90 -3.77
CA VAL A 163 -5.26 19.90 -2.32
C VAL A 163 -4.02 19.11 -1.92
N THR A 164 -3.98 17.81 -2.23
CA THR A 164 -2.88 16.93 -1.79
C THR A 164 -1.52 17.46 -2.21
N PHE A 165 -1.36 17.87 -3.48
CA PHE A 165 -0.10 18.44 -3.95
C PHE A 165 0.33 19.69 -3.17
N ARG A 166 -0.61 20.59 -2.86
CA ARG A 166 -0.29 21.85 -2.17
C ARG A 166 0.06 21.62 -0.70
N VAL A 167 -0.72 20.78 -0.03
CA VAL A 167 -0.54 20.46 1.39
C VAL A 167 0.77 19.70 1.62
N MET A 168 1.19 18.85 0.67
CA MET A 168 2.44 18.09 0.76
C MET A 168 3.69 18.89 0.39
N GLY A 169 3.62 20.22 0.27
CA GLY A 169 4.79 21.07 0.04
C GLY A 169 5.10 21.40 -1.42
N SER A 170 4.26 20.95 -2.37
CA SER A 170 4.37 21.28 -3.80
C SER A 170 5.71 20.92 -4.48
N ASN A 171 6.46 19.97 -3.92
CA ASN A 171 7.74 19.48 -4.43
C ASN A 171 7.58 18.17 -5.23
N TYR A 172 8.69 17.57 -5.65
CA TYR A 172 8.69 16.31 -6.39
C TYR A 172 8.01 15.17 -5.61
N ASP A 173 8.35 14.99 -4.32
CA ASP A 173 7.72 13.97 -3.48
C ASP A 173 6.21 14.19 -3.37
N ALA A 174 5.75 15.45 -3.27
CA ALA A 174 4.32 15.77 -3.30
C ALA A 174 3.66 15.30 -4.61
N ALA A 175 4.33 15.42 -5.74
CA ALA A 175 3.83 14.92 -7.02
C ALA A 175 3.72 13.39 -7.01
N VAL A 176 4.73 12.67 -6.53
CA VAL A 176 4.71 11.20 -6.39
C VAL A 176 3.60 10.78 -5.42
N ILE A 177 3.45 11.46 -4.28
CA ILE A 177 2.38 11.25 -3.30
C ILE A 177 1.00 11.45 -3.94
N THR A 178 0.82 12.42 -4.84
CA THR A 178 -0.47 12.55 -5.56
C THR A 178 -0.76 11.37 -6.47
N GLY A 179 0.26 10.82 -7.14
CA GLY A 179 0.13 9.61 -7.96
C GLY A 179 -0.24 8.38 -7.11
N GLY A 180 0.41 8.25 -5.95
CA GLY A 180 0.10 7.25 -4.93
C GLY A 180 -1.30 7.40 -4.35
N HIS A 181 -1.72 8.62 -4.00
CA HIS A 181 -3.06 8.90 -3.45
C HIS A 181 -4.16 8.54 -4.47
N CYS A 182 -4.00 8.92 -5.74
CA CYS A 182 -4.93 8.51 -6.79
C CYS A 182 -4.94 6.98 -7.00
N GLY A 183 -3.78 6.32 -6.89
CA GLY A 183 -3.66 4.88 -6.98
C GLY A 183 -4.34 4.15 -5.83
N PHE A 184 -4.15 4.66 -4.60
CA PHE A 184 -4.77 4.15 -3.39
C PHE A 184 -6.29 4.34 -3.42
N GLY A 185 -6.76 5.58 -3.66
CA GLY A 185 -8.19 5.93 -3.58
C GLY A 185 -9.08 5.31 -4.65
N MET A 186 -8.50 4.67 -5.67
CA MET A 186 -9.22 3.89 -6.70
C MET A 186 -8.95 2.39 -6.64
N GLY A 187 -8.25 1.93 -5.61
CA GLY A 187 -7.88 0.53 -5.46
C GLY A 187 -7.44 0.28 -4.03
N ALA A 188 -6.15 -0.03 -3.86
CA ALA A 188 -5.55 -0.31 -2.57
C ALA A 188 -4.09 0.16 -2.55
N THR A 189 -3.40 -0.08 -1.44
CA THR A 189 -1.95 0.15 -1.29
C THR A 189 -1.09 -0.39 -2.45
N PRO A 190 -1.28 -1.63 -2.96
CA PRO A 190 -0.50 -2.13 -4.10
C PRO A 190 -0.67 -1.31 -5.38
N THR A 191 -1.88 -0.80 -5.67
CA THR A 191 -2.09 0.09 -6.84
C THR A 191 -1.47 1.46 -6.64
N ALA A 192 -1.37 1.93 -5.39
CA ALA A 192 -0.62 3.13 -5.05
C ALA A 192 0.88 2.95 -5.32
N VAL A 193 1.45 1.84 -4.83
CA VAL A 193 2.88 1.52 -4.99
C VAL A 193 3.25 1.36 -6.46
N MET A 194 2.45 0.66 -7.27
CA MET A 194 2.68 0.57 -8.72
C MET A 194 2.67 1.94 -9.42
N ASN A 195 1.72 2.81 -9.08
CA ASN A 195 1.65 4.16 -9.65
C ASN A 195 2.88 5.00 -9.31
N MET A 196 3.29 4.97 -8.04
CA MET A 196 4.48 5.67 -7.59
C MET A 196 5.73 5.05 -8.24
N GLY A 197 5.78 3.73 -8.38
CA GLY A 197 6.84 2.97 -9.04
C GLY A 197 7.08 3.43 -10.47
N SER A 198 6.02 3.52 -11.27
CA SER A 198 6.09 4.05 -12.64
C SER A 198 6.55 5.52 -12.69
N LEU A 199 6.23 6.34 -11.68
CA LEU A 199 6.70 7.72 -11.63
C LEU A 199 8.19 7.79 -11.27
N VAL A 200 8.63 7.02 -10.28
CA VAL A 200 10.03 7.07 -9.84
C VAL A 200 10.98 6.39 -10.81
N SER A 201 10.52 5.38 -11.57
CA SER A 201 11.31 4.78 -12.66
C SER A 201 11.60 5.77 -13.78
N HIS A 202 10.66 6.68 -14.08
CA HIS A 202 10.84 7.70 -15.12
C HIS A 202 11.47 9.01 -14.63
N TYR A 203 11.22 9.42 -13.38
CA TYR A 203 11.54 10.76 -12.89
C TYR A 203 12.52 10.80 -11.69
N GLY A 204 13.01 9.64 -11.24
CA GLY A 204 13.98 9.50 -10.14
C GLY A 204 13.34 9.04 -8.81
N PRO A 205 14.14 8.56 -7.85
CA PRO A 205 13.61 7.96 -6.62
C PRO A 205 12.92 8.98 -5.70
N SER A 206 11.98 8.49 -4.88
CA SER A 206 11.17 9.28 -3.93
C SER A 206 10.91 8.49 -2.64
N PRO A 207 11.93 8.29 -1.77
CA PRO A 207 11.80 7.50 -0.55
C PRO A 207 10.70 8.01 0.37
N GLN A 208 10.52 9.33 0.45
CA GLN A 208 9.50 9.96 1.30
C GLN A 208 8.10 9.49 0.90
N ALA A 209 7.77 9.49 -0.39
CA ALA A 209 6.45 9.06 -0.86
C ALA A 209 6.18 7.57 -0.56
N PHE A 210 7.19 6.71 -0.75
CA PHE A 210 7.08 5.27 -0.50
C PHE A 210 7.02 4.92 0.98
N MET A 211 7.50 5.79 1.86
CA MET A 211 7.27 5.64 3.30
C MET A 211 5.87 6.14 3.71
N VAL A 212 5.51 7.36 3.30
CA VAL A 212 4.29 8.03 3.79
C VAL A 212 3.01 7.38 3.27
N VAL A 213 2.93 7.11 1.96
CA VAL A 213 1.67 6.67 1.33
C VAL A 213 1.20 5.30 1.85
N PRO A 214 2.05 4.25 1.95
CA PRO A 214 1.62 2.96 2.49
C PRO A 214 1.25 3.01 3.97
N ILE A 215 1.99 3.75 4.80
CA ILE A 215 1.70 3.87 6.24
C ILE A 215 0.36 4.55 6.47
N VAL A 216 0.11 5.67 5.79
CA VAL A 216 -1.16 6.39 5.92
C VAL A 216 -2.30 5.61 5.28
N GLY A 217 -2.07 5.09 4.07
CA GLY A 217 -3.08 4.43 3.24
C GLY A 217 -3.56 3.09 3.80
N ALA A 218 -2.65 2.23 4.24
CA ALA A 218 -3.05 0.95 4.81
C ALA A 218 -3.35 1.08 6.31
N PHE A 219 -2.34 1.45 7.09
CA PHE A 219 -2.38 1.26 8.53
C PHE A 219 -3.26 2.29 9.26
N PHE A 220 -3.08 3.59 8.98
CA PHE A 220 -3.85 4.61 9.69
C PHE A 220 -5.32 4.65 9.28
N ILE A 221 -5.63 4.48 8.00
CA ILE A 221 -7.03 4.44 7.54
C ILE A 221 -7.78 3.31 8.23
N ASP A 222 -7.17 2.15 8.39
CA ASP A 222 -7.79 1.02 9.08
C ASP A 222 -8.09 1.29 10.57
N ILE A 223 -7.15 1.94 11.28
CA ILE A 223 -7.37 2.36 12.67
C ILE A 223 -8.47 3.42 12.77
N VAL A 224 -8.45 4.43 11.89
CA VAL A 224 -9.48 5.48 11.85
C VAL A 224 -10.85 4.86 11.55
N ASN A 225 -10.92 3.94 10.59
CA ASN A 225 -12.16 3.23 10.24
C ASN A 225 -12.71 2.48 11.44
N LEU A 226 -11.87 1.77 12.20
CA LEU A 226 -12.27 1.14 13.46
C LEU A 226 -12.82 2.14 14.46
N ILE A 227 -12.11 3.25 14.70
CA ILE A 227 -12.52 4.26 15.69
C ILE A 227 -13.88 4.85 15.30
N VAL A 228 -14.05 5.17 14.02
CA VAL A 228 -15.30 5.71 13.48
C VAL A 228 -16.43 4.70 13.61
N LEU A 229 -16.20 3.42 13.29
CA LEU A 229 -17.21 2.38 13.44
C LEU A 229 -17.62 2.15 14.90
N GLN A 230 -16.66 2.14 15.84
CA GLN A 230 -16.97 2.04 17.26
C GLN A 230 -17.72 3.27 17.80
N ALA A 231 -17.39 4.46 17.28
CA ALA A 231 -18.08 5.70 17.67
C ALA A 231 -19.52 5.74 17.15
N ILE A 232 -19.78 5.21 15.96
CA ILE A 232 -21.10 5.22 15.31
C ILE A 232 -21.97 4.02 15.75
N SER A 233 -21.37 2.86 16.03
CA SER A 233 -22.06 1.64 16.46
C SER A 233 -21.59 1.19 17.85
N PRO A 234 -21.97 1.91 18.93
CA PRO A 234 -21.71 1.47 20.30
C PRO A 234 -22.71 0.38 20.68
N SER A 235 -22.43 -0.86 20.28
CA SER A 235 -23.14 -2.07 20.75
C SER A 235 -22.21 -2.94 21.58
#